data_AF-A0A7D6HVX5-F1
#
_entry.id   AF-A0A7D6HVX5-F1
#
_cell.length_a   1.000
_cell.length_b   1.000
_cell.length_c   1.000
_cell.angle_alpha   90.00
_cell.angle_beta   90.00
_cell.angle_gamma   90.00
#
_symmetry.space_group_name_H-M   'P 1'
#
loop_
_entity.id
_entity.type
_entity.pdbx_description
1 polymer ?
#
loop_
_entity_poly.entity_id
_entity_poly.type
_entity_poly.pdbx_seq_one_letter_code
_entity_poly.pdbx_strand_id
1 'polypeptide(L)'
;MRKLLALGVLLIIGIELLALMLQNRSLVLVASGAGLALVLLNIRKLLGYPNHPPDDESSDDPGDGLRRWLANTETTIRWSESTRADWDRHLRPMLARRFELATGQRLAKDPAAYAATGEMLFGPQLWVWVNPNDIGHSGNRQHPGPGRAALEEILQRLEQV
;
A
#
# COMPACT_ATOMS: atom_id res chain seq x y z
N MET A 1 -21.02 -7.67 -7.72
CA MET A 1 -22.03 -6.99 -8.55
C MET A 1 -23.30 -6.60 -7.76
N ARG A 2 -23.92 -7.49 -6.98
CA ARG A 2 -25.12 -7.17 -6.17
C ARG A 2 -24.93 -5.99 -5.19
N LYS A 3 -23.73 -5.82 -4.61
CA LYS A 3 -23.40 -4.70 -3.71
C LYS A 3 -23.37 -3.33 -4.43
N LEU A 4 -22.91 -3.28 -5.68
CA LEU A 4 -22.91 -2.06 -6.50
C LEU A 4 -24.33 -1.69 -6.96
N LEU A 5 -25.14 -2.69 -7.32
CA LEU A 5 -26.56 -2.50 -7.60
C LEU A 5 -27.32 -2.02 -6.37
N ALA A 6 -27.09 -2.62 -5.20
CA ALA A 6 -27.70 -2.18 -3.95
C ALA A 6 -27.27 -0.76 -3.56
N LEU A 7 -26.00 -0.41 -3.78
CA LEU A 7 -25.49 0.94 -3.55
C LEU A 7 -26.13 1.96 -4.50
N GLY A 8 -26.23 1.64 -5.79
CA GLY A 8 -26.87 2.49 -6.78
C GLY A 8 -28.36 2.70 -6.49
N VAL A 9 -29.07 1.63 -6.13
CA VAL A 9 -30.49 1.70 -5.73
C VAL A 9 -30.67 2.52 -4.45
N LEU A 10 -29.80 2.35 -3.45
CA LEU A 10 -29.85 3.14 -2.22
C LEU A 10 -29.61 4.64 -2.48
N LEU A 11 -28.69 4.95 -3.40
CA LEU A 11 -28.35 6.32 -3.77
C LEU A 11 -29.50 7.01 -4.53
N ILE A 12 -30.17 6.28 -5.42
CA ILE A 12 -31.36 6.75 -6.14
C ILE A 12 -32.51 7.02 -5.17
N ILE A 13 -32.79 6.09 -4.24
CA ILE A 13 -33.82 6.27 -3.20
C ILE A 13 -33.50 7.48 -2.30
N GLY A 14 -32.22 7.68 -1.96
CA GLY A 14 -31.77 8.83 -1.19
C GLY A 14 -32.00 10.16 -1.91
N ILE A 15 -31.73 10.23 -3.21
CA ILE A 15 -31.94 11.44 -4.03
C ILE A 15 -33.43 11.74 -4.19
N GLU A 16 -34.26 10.74 -4.46
CA GLU A 16 -35.73 10.87 -4.55
C GLU A 16 -36.33 11.42 -3.25
N LEU A 17 -35.93 10.87 -2.09
CA LEU A 17 -36.35 11.36 -0.78
C LEU A 17 -35.87 12.78 -0.48
N LEU A 18 -34.65 13.14 -0.93
CA LEU A 18 -34.11 14.49 -0.80
C LEU A 18 -34.93 15.48 -1.63
N ALA A 19 -35.31 15.11 -2.85
CA ALA A 19 -36.13 15.93 -3.74
C ALA A 19 -37.53 16.18 -3.16
N LEU A 20 -38.14 15.16 -2.54
CA LEU A 20 -39.42 15.28 -1.84
C LEU A 20 -39.31 16.11 -0.55
N MET A 21 -38.19 16.04 0.17
CA MET A 21 -37.97 16.85 1.37
C MET A 21 -37.65 18.32 1.09
N LEU A 22 -37.03 18.65 -0.05
CA LEU A 22 -36.76 20.04 -0.45
C LEU A 22 -38.04 20.88 -0.62
N GLN A 23 -39.20 20.24 -0.79
CA GLN A 23 -40.49 20.90 -0.91
C GLN A 23 -40.97 21.50 0.44
N ASN A 24 -40.41 21.08 1.57
CA ASN A 24 -40.71 21.59 2.91
C ASN A 24 -39.44 22.19 3.56
N ARG A 25 -39.39 23.52 3.67
CA ARG A 25 -38.22 24.28 4.16
C ARG A 25 -37.66 23.83 5.52
N SER A 26 -38.47 23.24 6.40
CA SER A 26 -37.98 22.75 7.71
C SER A 26 -37.25 21.41 7.64
N LEU A 27 -37.46 20.62 6.57
CA LEU A 27 -36.86 19.31 6.41
C LEU A 27 -35.47 19.36 5.76
N VAL A 28 -35.09 20.51 5.20
CA VAL A 28 -33.80 20.70 4.51
C VAL A 28 -32.61 20.48 5.45
N LEU A 29 -32.70 20.93 6.70
CA LEU A 29 -31.63 20.74 7.70
C LEU A 29 -31.46 19.28 8.12
N VAL A 30 -32.58 18.59 8.37
CA VAL A 30 -32.56 17.16 8.73
C VAL A 30 -32.10 16.31 7.55
N ALA A 31 -32.53 16.65 6.34
CA ALA A 31 -32.13 15.98 5.10
C ALA A 31 -30.63 16.16 4.82
N SER A 32 -30.11 17.37 4.99
CA SER A 32 -28.67 17.66 4.87
C SER A 32 -27.87 16.88 5.91
N GLY A 33 -28.32 16.83 7.16
CA GLY A 33 -27.67 16.06 8.22
C GLY A 33 -27.67 14.56 7.95
N ALA A 34 -28.81 14.02 7.51
CA ALA A 34 -28.95 12.62 7.14
C ALA A 34 -28.07 12.26 5.93
N GLY A 35 -28.02 13.11 4.91
CA GLY A 35 -27.14 12.95 3.74
C GLY A 35 -25.67 12.92 4.14
N LEU A 36 -25.22 13.86 4.97
CA LEU A 36 -23.84 13.88 5.47
C LEU A 36 -23.52 12.62 6.29
N ALA A 37 -24.42 12.19 7.17
CA ALA A 37 -24.24 10.97 7.95
C ALA A 37 -24.12 9.73 7.05
N LEU A 38 -24.92 9.65 5.99
CA LEU A 38 -24.86 8.59 4.98
C LEU A 38 -23.53 8.59 4.22
N VAL A 39 -23.05 9.77 3.81
CA VAL A 39 -21.74 9.92 3.14
C VAL A 39 -20.61 9.47 4.07
N LEU A 40 -20.62 9.94 5.33
CA LEU A 40 -19.62 9.54 6.33
C LEU A 40 -19.66 8.04 6.64
N LEU A 41 -20.85 7.43 6.70
CA LEU A 41 -21.01 5.99 6.84
C LEU A 41 -20.49 5.21 5.63
N ASN A 42 -20.70 5.71 4.42
CA ASN A 42 -20.16 5.10 3.20
C ASN A 42 -18.64 5.20 3.15
N ILE A 43 -18.08 6.36 3.51
CA ILE A 43 -16.61 6.55 3.61
C ILE A 43 -16.04 5.62 4.69
N ARG A 44 -16.69 5.52 5.85
CA ARG A 44 -16.30 4.57 6.92
C ARG A 44 -16.32 3.14 6.41
N LYS A 45 -17.38 2.74 5.70
CA LYS A 45 -17.48 1.40 5.10
C LYS A 45 -16.42 1.17 4.03
N LEU A 46 -16.12 2.17 3.20
CA LEU A 46 -15.13 2.06 2.13
C LEU A 46 -13.71 1.94 2.68
N LEU A 47 -13.39 2.71 3.73
CA LEU A 47 -12.09 2.65 4.41
C LEU A 47 -11.94 1.38 5.26
N GLY A 48 -13.03 0.85 5.81
CA GLY A 48 -13.06 -0.39 6.57
C GLY A 48 -13.20 -1.67 5.73
N TYR A 49 -13.18 -1.59 4.41
CA TYR A 49 -13.32 -2.76 3.52
C TYR A 49 -12.04 -2.95 2.69
N PRO A 50 -10.98 -3.56 3.24
CA PRO A 50 -9.97 -4.17 2.37
C PRO A 50 -10.67 -5.28 1.58
N ASN A 51 -10.61 -5.19 0.25
CA ASN A 51 -11.17 -6.17 -0.69
C ASN A 51 -10.96 -7.62 -0.21
N HIS A 52 -11.99 -8.27 0.32
CA HIS A 52 -12.04 -9.72 0.47
C HIS A 52 -13.40 -10.26 -0.05
N PRO A 53 -13.42 -11.41 -0.76
CA PRO A 53 -14.63 -11.99 -1.32
C PRO A 53 -15.63 -12.38 -0.22
N PRO A 54 -16.93 -12.56 -0.55
CA PRO A 54 -17.93 -12.84 0.46
C PRO A 54 -17.86 -14.32 0.82
N ASP A 55 -17.24 -14.65 1.95
CA ASP A 55 -17.64 -15.76 2.81
C ASP A 55 -17.08 -15.52 4.23
N ASP A 56 -17.91 -15.91 5.19
CA ASP A 56 -17.76 -15.90 6.64
C ASP A 56 -17.94 -14.60 7.45
N GLU A 57 -19.00 -14.66 8.24
CA GLU A 57 -19.31 -13.86 9.40
C GLU A 57 -18.18 -13.96 10.44
N SER A 58 -17.28 -12.99 10.46
CA SER A 58 -16.55 -12.66 11.68
C SER A 58 -16.35 -11.15 11.72
N SER A 59 -16.81 -10.57 12.82
CA SER A 59 -16.62 -9.16 13.14
C SER A 59 -15.12 -8.87 13.15
N ASP A 60 -14.63 -8.20 12.10
CA ASP A 60 -13.22 -7.82 11.94
C ASP A 60 -12.85 -6.84 13.07
N ASP A 61 -12.23 -7.38 14.13
CA ASP A 61 -11.79 -6.61 15.29
C ASP A 61 -10.66 -5.66 14.83
N PRO A 62 -10.76 -4.35 15.05
CA PRO A 62 -9.66 -3.42 14.75
C PRO A 62 -8.33 -3.83 15.42
N GLY A 63 -8.39 -4.62 16.50
CA GLY A 63 -7.24 -5.27 17.12
C GLY A 63 -6.54 -6.28 16.22
N ASP A 64 -7.25 -7.04 15.39
CA ASP A 64 -6.67 -8.03 14.48
C ASP A 64 -5.95 -7.37 13.29
N GLY A 65 -6.51 -6.28 12.77
CA GLY A 65 -5.83 -5.45 11.76
C GLY A 65 -4.51 -4.89 12.28
N LEU A 66 -4.49 -4.37 13.51
CA LEU A 66 -3.28 -3.84 14.15
C LEU A 66 -2.26 -4.94 14.46
N ARG A 67 -2.70 -6.11 14.98
CA ARG A 67 -1.84 -7.27 15.23
C ARG A 67 -1.19 -7.77 13.95
N ARG A 68 -1.93 -7.82 12.84
CA ARG A 68 -1.41 -8.20 11.52
C ARG A 68 -0.41 -7.17 10.99
N TRP A 69 -0.70 -5.88 11.13
CA TRP A 69 0.19 -4.81 10.72
C TRP A 69 1.50 -4.80 11.52
N LEU A 70 1.42 -4.98 12.85
CA LEU A 70 2.59 -5.13 13.72
C LEU A 70 3.40 -6.38 13.36
N ALA A 71 2.74 -7.52 13.19
CA ALA A 71 3.43 -8.77 12.80
C ALA A 71 4.14 -8.63 11.44
N ASN A 72 3.54 -7.93 10.47
CA ASN A 72 4.15 -7.68 9.16
C ASN A 72 5.32 -6.69 9.27
N THR A 73 5.18 -5.64 10.09
CA THR A 73 6.22 -4.62 10.31
C THR A 73 7.41 -5.21 11.05
N GLU A 74 7.18 -6.00 12.10
CA GLU A 74 8.24 -6.67 12.86
C GLU A 74 8.96 -7.73 12.04
N THR A 75 8.25 -8.42 11.16
CA THR A 75 8.88 -9.36 10.21
C THR A 75 9.76 -8.61 9.19
N THR A 76 9.33 -7.44 8.73
CA THR A 76 10.11 -6.59 7.81
C THR A 76 11.34 -6.00 8.51
N ILE A 77 11.20 -5.56 9.77
CA ILE A 77 12.30 -5.04 10.61
C ILE A 77 13.31 -6.16 10.87
N ARG A 78 12.86 -7.35 11.28
CA ARG A 78 13.71 -8.51 11.50
C ARG A 78 14.51 -8.89 10.26
N TRP A 79 13.91 -8.83 9.06
CA TRP A 79 14.64 -9.11 7.81
C TRP A 79 15.64 -8.02 7.43
N SER A 80 15.36 -6.75 7.77
CA SER A 80 16.29 -5.64 7.53
C SER A 80 17.52 -5.68 8.45
N GLU A 81 17.38 -6.24 9.64
CA GLU A 81 18.45 -6.43 10.63
C GLU A 81 19.15 -7.80 10.51
N SER A 82 18.61 -8.71 9.68
CA SER A 82 19.15 -10.05 9.49
C SER A 82 20.29 -10.08 8.46
N THR A 83 20.70 -11.30 8.12
CA THR A 83 21.76 -11.63 7.18
C THR A 83 21.47 -11.16 5.76
N ARG A 84 22.53 -10.96 4.98
CA ARG A 84 22.48 -10.64 3.55
C ARG A 84 21.59 -11.61 2.74
N ALA A 85 21.49 -12.88 3.16
CA ALA A 85 20.64 -13.87 2.52
C ALA A 85 19.13 -13.57 2.65
N ASP A 86 18.69 -13.06 3.81
CA ASP A 86 17.29 -12.70 4.02
C ASP A 86 16.90 -11.44 3.25
N TRP A 87 17.84 -10.50 3.13
CA TRP A 87 17.71 -9.31 2.30
C TRP A 87 17.47 -9.66 0.82
N ASP A 88 18.33 -10.50 0.26
CA ASP A 88 18.25 -10.87 -1.16
C ASP A 88 16.97 -11.67 -1.47
N ARG A 89 16.45 -12.44 -0.51
CA ARG A 89 15.26 -13.26 -0.69
C ARG A 89 13.95 -12.47 -0.60
N HIS A 90 13.85 -11.50 0.31
CA HIS A 90 12.58 -10.83 0.61
C HIS A 90 12.57 -9.32 0.30
N LEU A 91 13.66 -8.60 0.57
CA LEU A 91 13.72 -7.15 0.44
C LEU A 91 14.07 -6.72 -0.99
N ARG A 92 15.05 -7.36 -1.63
CA ARG A 92 15.50 -7.00 -2.98
C ARG A 92 14.37 -7.08 -4.04
N PRO A 93 13.53 -8.13 -4.10
CA PRO A 93 12.42 -8.19 -5.06
C PRO A 93 11.38 -7.08 -4.84
N MET A 94 11.12 -6.73 -3.58
CA MET A 94 10.19 -5.65 -3.21
C MET A 94 10.73 -4.29 -3.64
N LEU A 95 12.00 -4.01 -3.33
CA LEU A 95 12.67 -2.76 -3.68
C LEU A 95 12.75 -2.55 -5.19
N ALA A 96 13.14 -3.60 -5.93
CA ALA A 96 13.17 -3.54 -7.40
C ALA A 96 11.79 -3.20 -7.98
N ARG A 97 10.72 -3.88 -7.53
CA ARG A 97 9.36 -3.59 -8.00
C ARG A 97 8.91 -2.16 -7.67
N ARG A 98 9.24 -1.65 -6.47
CA ARG A 98 8.93 -0.26 -6.08
C ARG A 98 9.71 0.75 -6.90
N PHE A 99 10.99 0.49 -7.15
CA PHE A 99 11.82 1.33 -8.00
C PHE A 99 11.29 1.38 -9.45
N GLU A 100 10.89 0.23 -10.02
CA GLU A 100 10.26 0.19 -11.35
C GLU A 100 8.98 1.03 -11.41
N LEU A 101 8.16 0.98 -10.36
CA LEU A 101 6.91 1.76 -10.26
C LEU A 101 7.18 3.25 -10.10
N ALA A 102 8.15 3.64 -9.26
CA ALA A 102 8.47 5.04 -8.98
C ALA A 102 9.17 5.72 -10.17
N THR A 103 10.13 5.04 -10.80
CA THR A 103 10.91 5.62 -11.90
C THR A 103 10.32 5.36 -13.29
N GLY A 104 9.37 4.42 -13.40
CA GLY A 104 8.83 3.95 -14.68
C GLY A 104 9.84 3.17 -15.53
N GLN A 105 11.08 2.99 -15.06
CA GLN A 105 12.11 2.22 -15.75
C GLN A 105 11.93 0.74 -15.44
N ARG A 106 11.77 -0.09 -16.47
CA ARG A 106 11.61 -1.55 -16.30
C ARG A 106 12.91 -2.24 -16.65
N LEU A 107 13.37 -3.13 -15.77
CA LEU A 107 14.59 -3.90 -15.98
C LEU A 107 14.53 -4.70 -17.30
N ALA A 108 13.36 -5.26 -17.61
CA ALA A 108 13.14 -6.05 -18.82
C ALA A 108 13.20 -5.25 -20.13
N LYS A 109 13.06 -3.91 -20.07
CA LYS A 109 13.02 -3.04 -21.25
C LYS A 109 14.41 -2.48 -21.57
N ASP A 110 15.10 -1.96 -20.55
CA ASP A 110 16.45 -1.41 -20.70
C ASP A 110 17.25 -1.61 -19.39
N PRO A 111 18.05 -2.68 -19.30
CA PRO A 111 18.85 -2.95 -18.12
C PRO A 111 19.92 -1.88 -17.83
N ALA A 112 20.44 -1.22 -18.87
CA ALA A 112 21.50 -0.22 -18.73
C ALA A 112 20.92 1.10 -18.20
N ALA A 113 19.80 1.55 -18.75
CA ALA A 113 19.09 2.73 -18.25
C ALA A 113 18.56 2.51 -16.82
N TYR A 114 18.10 1.28 -16.51
CA TYR A 114 17.70 0.89 -15.17
C TYR A 114 18.86 1.02 -14.16
N ALA A 115 20.04 0.48 -14.50
CA ALA A 115 21.24 0.58 -13.66
C ALA A 115 21.72 2.03 -13.49
N ALA A 116 21.79 2.80 -14.58
CA ALA A 116 22.23 4.20 -14.53
C ALA A 116 21.28 5.07 -13.69
N THR A 117 19.96 4.88 -13.83
CA THR A 117 18.95 5.61 -13.03
C THR A 117 19.06 5.24 -11.56
N GLY A 118 19.28 3.96 -11.26
CA GLY A 118 19.48 3.46 -9.90
C GLY A 118 20.72 4.02 -9.22
N GLU A 119 21.86 4.01 -9.91
CA GLU A 119 23.10 4.60 -9.41
C GLU A 119 22.99 6.11 -9.21
N MET A 120 22.27 6.81 -10.10
CA MET A 120 22.05 8.25 -9.97
C MET A 120 21.16 8.59 -8.76
N LEU A 121 20.14 7.78 -8.48
CA LEU A 121 19.19 8.02 -7.39
C LEU A 121 19.75 7.63 -6.01
N PHE A 122 20.35 6.46 -5.91
CA PHE A 122 20.79 5.89 -4.63
C PHE A 122 22.30 6.03 -4.39
N GLY A 123 23.09 6.21 -5.43
CA GLY A 123 24.54 6.07 -5.37
C GLY A 123 25.00 4.60 -5.39
N PRO A 124 26.28 4.36 -5.70
CA PRO A 124 26.81 3.01 -5.95
C PRO A 124 26.77 2.10 -4.71
N GLN A 125 26.85 2.67 -3.50
CA GLN A 125 26.86 1.91 -2.24
C GLN A 125 25.50 1.35 -1.85
N LEU A 126 24.42 2.08 -2.16
CA LEU A 126 23.04 1.64 -1.88
C LEU A 126 22.46 0.84 -3.05
N TRP A 127 22.88 1.16 -4.27
CA TRP A 127 22.41 0.49 -5.48
C TRP A 127 22.70 -1.02 -5.49
N VAL A 128 23.84 -1.46 -4.95
CA VAL A 128 24.24 -2.88 -4.78
C VAL A 128 23.15 -3.70 -4.06
N TRP A 129 22.32 -3.07 -3.22
CA TRP A 129 21.29 -3.71 -2.40
C TRP A 129 19.90 -3.72 -3.05
N VAL A 130 19.69 -2.84 -4.04
CA VAL A 130 18.44 -2.73 -4.81
C VAL A 130 18.54 -3.49 -6.14
N ASN A 131 19.73 -3.55 -6.73
CA ASN A 131 19.97 -4.14 -8.03
C ASN A 131 19.71 -5.66 -8.04
N PRO A 132 18.76 -6.18 -8.85
CA PRO A 132 18.44 -7.61 -8.92
C PRO A 132 19.61 -8.48 -9.40
N ASN A 133 20.54 -7.92 -10.18
CA ASN A 133 21.61 -8.69 -10.83
C ASN A 133 22.83 -8.89 -9.92
N ASP A 134 22.90 -8.18 -8.80
CA ASP A 134 24.08 -8.15 -7.93
C ASP A 134 24.08 -9.26 -6.87
N ILE A 135 23.72 -10.48 -7.31
CA ILE A 135 23.63 -11.69 -6.46
C ILE A 135 24.94 -12.50 -6.54
N GLY A 136 25.73 -12.31 -7.62
CA GLY A 136 26.85 -13.16 -8.00
C GLY A 136 28.19 -12.90 -7.28
N HIS A 137 28.41 -11.73 -6.67
CA HIS A 137 29.68 -11.41 -6.00
C HIS A 137 29.76 -11.86 -4.53
N SER A 138 28.63 -12.25 -3.92
CA SER A 138 28.56 -12.51 -2.48
C SER A 138 28.56 -14.01 -2.16
N GLY A 139 29.74 -14.64 -2.29
CA GLY A 139 29.99 -16.03 -1.89
C GLY A 139 29.87 -16.30 -0.39
N ASN A 140 29.48 -15.32 0.43
CA ASN A 140 29.32 -15.51 1.87
C ASN A 140 27.98 -14.92 2.37
N ARG A 141 26.94 -15.76 2.30
CA ARG A 141 25.54 -15.52 2.73
C ARG A 141 25.39 -15.12 4.20
N GLN A 142 26.41 -15.37 5.02
CA GLN A 142 26.42 -15.13 6.46
C GLN A 142 26.92 -13.73 6.84
N HIS A 143 27.32 -12.89 5.87
CA HIS A 143 27.67 -11.51 6.19
C HIS A 143 26.46 -10.73 6.71
N PRO A 144 26.69 -9.77 7.63
CA PRO A 144 25.68 -8.81 8.04
C PRO A 144 25.04 -8.15 6.81
N GLY A 145 23.72 -8.03 6.81
CA GLY A 145 23.03 -7.21 5.82
C GLY A 145 23.44 -5.73 5.95
N PRO A 146 22.98 -4.86 5.03
CA PRO A 146 23.30 -3.43 5.05
C PRO A 146 22.67 -2.70 6.27
N GLY A 147 21.83 -3.39 7.02
CA GLY A 147 21.17 -2.88 8.22
C GLY A 147 19.95 -2.02 7.90
N ARG A 148 19.23 -1.66 8.95
CA ARG A 148 18.01 -0.87 8.87
C ARG A 148 18.23 0.54 8.31
N ALA A 149 19.36 1.17 8.65
CA ALA A 149 19.67 2.53 8.20
C ALA A 149 19.73 2.62 6.66
N ALA A 150 20.34 1.64 6.00
CA ALA A 150 20.39 1.58 4.55
C ALA A 150 19.01 1.36 3.91
N LEU A 151 18.16 0.52 4.52
CA LEU A 151 16.78 0.33 4.06
C LEU A 151 15.97 1.63 4.13
N GLU A 152 16.08 2.33 5.26
CA GLU A 152 15.39 3.60 5.49
C GLU A 152 15.82 4.65 4.48
N GLU A 153 17.14 4.77 4.23
CA GLU A 153 17.66 5.71 3.23
C GLU A 153 17.20 5.39 1.81
N ILE A 154 17.17 4.11 1.42
CA ILE A 154 16.65 3.68 0.11
C ILE A 154 15.16 4.05 -0.02
N LEU A 155 14.36 3.77 1.01
CA LEU A 155 12.92 4.06 0.99
C LEU A 155 12.66 5.57 0.97
N GLN A 156 13.41 6.36 1.75
CA GLN A 156 13.28 7.81 1.78
C GLN A 156 13.60 8.43 0.41
N ARG A 157 14.63 7.95 -0.28
CA ARG A 157 14.96 8.43 -1.62
C ARG A 157 13.92 7.98 -2.66
N LEU A 158 13.34 6.79 -2.51
CA LEU A 158 12.24 6.34 -3.37
C LEU A 158 10.97 7.19 -3.22
N GLU A 159 10.71 7.74 -2.04
CA GLU A 159 9.55 8.62 -1.80
C GLU A 159 9.74 10.03 -2.39
N GLN A 160 10.99 10.45 -2.61
CA GLN A 160 11.33 11.78 -3.13
C GLN A 160 11.35 11.87 -4.67
N VAL A 161 11.09 10.76 -5.37
CA VAL A 161 11.01 10.68 -6.84
C VAL A 161 9.57 10.85 -7.29
#